data_AF-A0A2C9A9W3-F1
#
_entry.id   AF-A0A2C9A9W3-F1
#
_cell.length_a   1.000
_cell.length_b   1.000
_cell.length_c   1.000
_cell.angle_alpha   90.00
_cell.angle_beta   90.00
_cell.angle_gamma   90.00
#
_symmetry.space_group_name_H-M   'P 1'
#
loop_
_entity.id
_entity.type
_entity.pdbx_description
1 polymer ?
#
loop_
_entity_poly.entity_id
_entity_poly.type
_entity_poly.pdbx_seq_one_letter_code
_entity_poly.pdbx_strand_id
1 'polypeptide(L)'
;MRTNKTFMLAASKLAAGIAAAFALTGCIPPQMQSMGAAPLPAYHQPKSTPDGEKQITLSADAYGTFAASGFNVEQVNAGGGALSFEFHPAGAISPLFVNASVAGIAGTLQFGCNDVPCNFDGYNAWLDSKDGDEDYTFWNLQERIVAGAEFNLGSHLFLGAAGGIQFYQGGGDYESKRERLEDARLVENMDERADWRPTASLWFGPRLGESAGSLAIEYGVTFADKVKEWNTTLGISYFHPSGFHGTVYTNTNTSFAVSLGKSFQF
;
A
#
# COMPACT_ATOMS: atom_id res chain seq x y z
N MET A 1 11.53 11.34 -60.35
CA MET A 1 10.73 10.43 -59.51
C MET A 1 11.60 9.25 -59.03
N ARG A 2 12.38 9.41 -57.96
CA ARG A 2 13.24 8.32 -57.43
C ARG A 2 13.30 8.28 -55.89
N THR A 3 12.41 9.00 -55.22
CA THR A 3 12.44 9.25 -53.77
C THR A 3 11.44 8.42 -52.95
N ASN A 4 10.45 7.77 -53.58
CA ASN A 4 9.42 7.02 -52.84
C ASN A 4 9.79 5.59 -52.44
N LYS A 5 10.77 4.94 -53.11
CA LYS A 5 11.11 3.53 -52.81
C LYS A 5 11.97 3.40 -51.54
N THR A 6 12.82 4.39 -51.26
CA THR A 6 13.73 4.35 -50.10
C THR A 6 13.01 4.62 -48.78
N PHE A 7 11.99 5.50 -48.80
CA PHE A 7 11.17 5.81 -47.62
C PHE A 7 10.26 4.63 -47.22
N MET A 8 9.64 3.96 -48.20
CA MET A 8 8.83 2.76 -47.94
C MET A 8 9.66 1.58 -47.40
N LEU A 9 10.91 1.41 -47.87
CA LEU A 9 11.82 0.37 -47.33
C LEU A 9 12.35 0.69 -45.93
N ALA A 10 12.51 1.97 -45.58
CA ALA A 10 12.93 2.37 -44.24
C ALA A 10 11.79 2.22 -43.23
N ALA A 11 10.56 2.58 -43.60
CA ALA A 11 9.38 2.41 -42.77
C ALA A 11 9.05 0.92 -42.52
N SER A 12 9.20 0.05 -43.53
CA SER A 12 8.95 -1.39 -43.37
C SER A 12 10.01 -2.09 -42.52
N LYS A 13 11.28 -1.65 -42.57
CA LYS A 13 12.35 -2.16 -41.69
C LYS A 13 12.24 -1.65 -40.26
N LEU A 14 11.78 -0.42 -40.06
CA LEU A 14 11.51 0.13 -38.73
C LEU A 14 10.29 -0.56 -38.09
N ALA A 15 9.22 -0.77 -38.86
CA ALA A 15 8.04 -1.51 -38.41
C ALA A 15 8.35 -2.98 -38.14
N ALA A 16 9.17 -3.64 -38.98
CA ALA A 16 9.62 -5.00 -38.74
C ALA A 16 10.60 -5.10 -37.56
N GLY A 17 11.42 -4.08 -37.30
CA GLY A 17 12.31 -4.01 -36.14
C GLY A 17 11.55 -3.78 -34.83
N ILE A 18 10.49 -2.97 -34.85
CA ILE A 18 9.60 -2.75 -33.70
C ILE A 18 8.72 -3.99 -33.46
N ALA A 19 8.13 -4.58 -34.50
CA ALA A 19 7.37 -5.83 -34.39
C ALA A 19 8.26 -7.01 -33.97
N ALA A 20 9.51 -7.07 -34.43
CA ALA A 20 10.48 -8.05 -33.95
C ALA A 20 10.92 -7.76 -32.52
N ALA A 21 11.00 -6.49 -32.08
CA ALA A 21 11.24 -6.16 -30.68
C ALA A 21 10.06 -6.58 -29.78
N PHE A 22 8.81 -6.38 -30.22
CA PHE A 22 7.61 -6.88 -29.53
C PHE A 22 7.46 -8.41 -29.58
N ALA A 23 7.98 -9.07 -30.63
CA ALA A 23 7.99 -10.53 -30.77
C ALA A 23 9.20 -11.21 -30.08
N LEU A 24 10.26 -10.46 -29.77
CA LEU A 24 11.47 -10.92 -29.06
C LEU A 24 11.47 -10.54 -27.57
N THR A 25 10.61 -9.62 -27.13
CA THR A 25 10.18 -9.56 -25.73
C THR A 25 9.22 -10.71 -25.49
N GLY A 26 9.77 -11.90 -25.21
CA GLY A 26 8.96 -13.01 -24.74
C GLY A 26 8.02 -12.52 -23.65
N CYS A 27 6.76 -12.95 -23.75
CA CYS A 27 5.69 -12.77 -22.77
C CYS A 27 6.25 -12.74 -21.35
N ILE A 28 6.35 -11.55 -20.74
CA ILE A 28 6.83 -11.42 -19.37
C ILE A 28 5.69 -11.97 -18.49
N PRO A 29 5.95 -12.97 -17.64
CA PRO A 29 4.93 -13.48 -16.73
C PRO A 29 4.45 -12.32 -15.85
N PRO A 30 3.14 -12.25 -15.55
CA PRO A 30 2.62 -11.23 -14.65
C PRO A 30 3.28 -11.36 -13.28
N GLN A 31 3.56 -10.22 -12.68
CA GLN A 31 4.19 -10.13 -11.37
C GLN A 31 3.13 -10.21 -10.27
N MET A 32 3.38 -10.92 -9.19
CA MET A 32 2.44 -11.07 -8.08
C MET A 32 3.09 -10.64 -6.77
N GLN A 33 2.30 -10.02 -5.90
CA GLN A 33 2.72 -9.63 -4.55
C GLN A 33 1.90 -10.38 -3.50
N SER A 34 2.51 -10.67 -2.37
CA SER A 34 1.81 -11.15 -1.19
C SER A 34 0.81 -10.11 -0.72
N MET A 35 -0.34 -10.55 -0.20
CA MET A 35 -1.26 -9.61 0.45
C MET A 35 -0.67 -8.99 1.71
N GLY A 36 0.33 -9.63 2.35
CA GLY A 36 1.07 -9.06 3.45
C GLY A 36 2.00 -7.91 3.08
N ALA A 37 2.40 -7.82 1.81
CA ALA A 37 3.29 -6.79 1.30
C ALA A 37 2.63 -5.41 1.12
N ALA A 38 1.29 -5.38 1.02
CA ALA A 38 0.50 -4.17 0.91
C ALA A 38 0.51 -3.42 2.24
N PRO A 39 0.98 -2.16 2.34
CA PRO A 39 1.00 -1.47 3.63
C PRO A 39 -0.42 -1.32 4.16
N LEU A 40 -0.65 -1.87 5.36
CA LEU A 40 -1.88 -1.63 6.10
C LEU A 40 -1.84 -0.24 6.74
N PRO A 41 -3.04 0.36 6.92
CA PRO A 41 -3.15 1.65 7.56
C PRO A 41 -2.66 1.58 9.01
N ALA A 42 -1.61 2.34 9.30
CA ALA A 42 -1.27 2.75 10.65
C ALA A 42 -1.11 4.27 10.59
N TYR A 43 -2.20 4.98 10.86
CA TYR A 43 -2.21 6.42 10.68
C TYR A 43 -1.53 7.12 11.84
N HIS A 44 -0.72 8.11 11.49
CA HIS A 44 -0.21 9.06 12.47
C HIS A 44 -1.36 9.97 12.92
N GLN A 45 -1.61 10.04 14.23
CA GLN A 45 -2.52 11.04 14.74
C GLN A 45 -1.73 12.33 15.00
N PRO A 46 -2.10 13.46 14.37
CA PRO A 46 -1.42 14.72 14.62
C PRO A 46 -1.44 15.07 16.10
N LYS A 47 -0.31 15.58 16.61
CA LYS A 47 -0.17 16.06 17.97
C LYS A 47 -1.22 17.13 18.25
N SER A 48 -2.01 16.92 19.30
CA SER A 48 -3.06 17.84 19.74
C SER A 48 -2.60 18.71 20.91
N THR A 49 -1.59 18.26 21.66
CA THR A 49 -1.01 18.99 22.79
C THR A 49 -0.09 20.14 22.33
N PRO A 50 0.06 21.21 23.13
CA PRO A 50 0.99 22.30 22.85
C PRO A 50 2.43 21.85 22.55
N ASP A 51 3.16 22.69 21.82
CA ASP A 51 4.59 22.49 21.59
C ASP A 51 5.35 22.40 22.93
N GLY A 52 6.27 21.45 23.04
CA GLY A 52 7.02 21.19 24.26
C GLY A 52 6.35 20.23 25.25
N GLU A 53 5.08 19.86 25.08
CA GLU A 53 4.41 18.89 25.96
C GLU A 53 4.60 17.44 25.50
N LYS A 54 4.59 16.52 26.47
CA LYS A 54 4.58 15.07 26.25
C LYS A 54 3.19 14.65 25.81
N GLN A 55 3.09 13.70 24.89
CA GLN A 55 1.82 13.06 24.55
C GLN A 55 2.05 11.57 24.32
N ILE A 56 1.20 10.74 24.94
CA ILE A 56 1.09 9.32 24.59
C ILE A 56 -0.27 9.13 23.92
N THR A 57 -0.28 8.54 22.73
CA THR A 57 -1.51 8.18 22.03
C THR A 57 -1.60 6.67 21.91
N LEU A 58 -2.75 6.11 22.28
CA LEU A 58 -3.13 4.73 21.97
C LEU A 58 -4.32 4.77 21.03
N SER A 59 -4.24 4.10 19.88
CA SER A 59 -5.34 4.06 18.92
C SER A 59 -5.72 2.64 18.58
N ALA A 60 -7.01 2.45 18.33
CA ALA A 60 -7.58 1.23 17.82
C ALA A 60 -8.44 1.55 16.60
N ASP A 61 -8.20 0.83 15.52
CA ASP A 61 -8.83 1.01 14.22
C ASP A 61 -9.49 -0.28 13.76
N ALA A 62 -10.65 -0.15 13.12
CA ALA A 62 -11.22 -1.18 12.27
C ALA A 62 -11.21 -0.66 10.84
N TYR A 63 -10.90 -1.51 9.87
CA TYR A 63 -10.93 -1.14 8.46
C TYR A 63 -11.44 -2.26 7.59
N GLY A 64 -11.88 -1.90 6.39
CA GLY A 64 -12.33 -2.85 5.41
C GLY A 64 -12.40 -2.28 4.00
N THR A 65 -12.51 -3.20 3.06
CA THR A 65 -12.68 -2.94 1.63
C THR A 65 -13.68 -3.92 1.04
N PHE A 66 -14.35 -3.50 -0.02
CA PHE A 66 -15.36 -4.30 -0.72
C PHE A 66 -15.19 -4.12 -2.22
N ALA A 67 -15.13 -5.24 -2.94
CA ALA A 67 -14.93 -5.30 -4.39
C ALA A 67 -13.78 -4.40 -4.89
N ALA A 68 -12.69 -4.30 -4.11
CA ALA A 68 -11.52 -3.55 -4.52
C ALA A 68 -10.67 -4.35 -5.52
N SER A 69 -9.83 -3.62 -6.24
CA SER A 69 -8.83 -4.18 -7.15
C SER A 69 -7.47 -3.63 -6.76
N GLY A 70 -6.42 -4.31 -7.15
CA GLY A 70 -5.05 -3.85 -6.96
C GLY A 70 -4.12 -4.60 -7.90
N PHE A 71 -2.84 -4.60 -7.54
CA PHE A 71 -1.79 -5.22 -8.34
C PHE A 71 -2.07 -6.70 -8.60
N ASN A 72 -2.56 -7.00 -9.81
CA ASN A 72 -2.92 -8.33 -10.31
C ASN A 72 -3.87 -9.14 -9.41
N VAL A 73 -4.71 -8.44 -8.64
CA VAL A 73 -5.82 -9.01 -7.85
C VAL A 73 -7.09 -8.18 -8.04
N GLU A 74 -8.24 -8.84 -7.95
CA GLU A 74 -9.56 -8.22 -8.05
C GLU A 74 -10.55 -8.81 -7.05
N GLN A 75 -11.73 -8.19 -6.98
CA GLN A 75 -12.80 -8.57 -6.06
C GLN A 75 -12.33 -8.74 -4.62
N VAL A 76 -11.39 -7.90 -4.18
CA VAL A 76 -10.84 -7.94 -2.83
C VAL A 76 -11.93 -7.50 -1.85
N ASN A 77 -12.35 -8.45 -1.01
CA ASN A 77 -13.30 -8.26 0.06
C ASN A 77 -12.62 -8.61 1.36
N ALA A 78 -12.29 -7.60 2.17
CA ALA A 78 -11.45 -7.83 3.34
C ALA A 78 -11.82 -6.90 4.50
N GLY A 79 -11.57 -7.40 5.70
CA GLY A 79 -11.80 -6.68 6.95
C GLY A 79 -10.67 -6.96 7.93
N GLY A 80 -10.40 -5.97 8.78
CA GLY A 80 -9.27 -6.04 9.68
C GLY A 80 -9.31 -4.97 10.76
N GLY A 81 -8.22 -4.91 11.51
CA GLY A 81 -8.03 -3.89 12.52
C GLY A 81 -6.56 -3.60 12.77
N ALA A 82 -6.31 -2.51 13.48
CA ALA A 82 -4.98 -2.12 13.93
C ALA A 82 -5.02 -1.59 15.36
N LEU A 83 -3.88 -1.73 16.02
CA LEU A 83 -3.56 -1.06 17.27
C LEU A 83 -2.28 -0.27 17.04
N SER A 84 -2.27 0.98 17.48
CA SER A 84 -1.08 1.81 17.44
C SER A 84 -0.80 2.46 18.79
N PHE A 85 0.48 2.62 19.06
CA PHE A 85 1.03 3.32 20.20
C PHE A 85 1.98 4.38 19.67
N GLU A 86 1.82 5.60 20.16
CA GLU A 86 2.63 6.74 19.76
C GLU A 86 3.09 7.52 20.97
N PHE A 87 4.35 7.95 20.92
CA PHE A 87 4.99 8.70 21.97
C PHE A 87 5.68 9.94 21.43
N HIS A 88 5.21 11.10 21.87
CA HIS A 88 5.85 12.39 21.72
C HIS A 88 6.54 12.77 23.05
N PRO A 89 7.86 12.99 23.08
CA PRO A 89 8.58 13.44 24.26
C PRO A 89 8.35 14.94 24.52
N ALA A 90 8.64 15.38 25.75
CA ALA A 90 8.55 16.79 26.13
C ALA A 90 9.83 17.59 25.80
N GLY A 91 9.73 18.92 25.87
CA GLY A 91 10.87 19.85 25.77
C GLY A 91 11.35 20.09 24.34
N ALA A 92 12.64 20.36 24.17
CA ALA A 92 13.23 20.75 22.87
C ALA A 92 13.18 19.64 21.80
N ILE A 93 12.91 18.39 22.20
CA ILE A 93 12.74 17.25 21.30
C ILE A 93 11.27 16.95 20.99
N SER A 94 10.33 17.81 21.41
CA SER A 94 8.90 17.58 21.21
C SER A 94 8.39 17.47 19.78
N PRO A 95 9.12 17.94 18.73
CA PRO A 95 8.77 17.59 17.37
C PRO A 95 8.94 16.10 17.10
N LEU A 96 9.90 15.44 17.78
CA LEU A 96 10.18 14.03 17.53
C LEU A 96 9.05 13.16 18.07
N PHE A 97 8.85 12.00 17.45
CA PHE A 97 7.97 10.97 18.00
C PHE A 97 8.45 9.57 17.59
N VAL A 98 7.92 8.57 18.30
CA VAL A 98 8.02 7.16 17.92
C VAL A 98 6.63 6.59 17.87
N ASN A 99 6.33 5.84 16.80
CA ASN A 99 5.06 5.14 16.63
C ASN A 99 5.36 3.65 16.40
N ALA A 100 4.64 2.79 17.10
CA ALA A 100 4.65 1.36 16.92
C ALA A 100 3.21 0.89 16.68
N SER A 101 3.00 0.03 15.69
CA SER A 101 1.67 -0.45 15.34
C SER A 101 1.66 -1.92 14.95
N VAL A 102 0.56 -2.59 15.24
CA VAL A 102 0.25 -3.93 14.75
C VAL A 102 -1.10 -3.89 14.04
N ALA A 103 -1.20 -4.47 12.86
CA ALA A 103 -2.38 -4.48 12.03
C ALA A 103 -2.58 -5.85 11.41
N GLY A 104 -3.82 -6.31 11.27
CA GLY A 104 -4.12 -7.56 10.57
C GLY A 104 -5.40 -7.46 9.77
N ILE A 105 -5.38 -8.04 8.58
CA ILE A 105 -6.54 -8.14 7.67
C ILE A 105 -6.75 -9.59 7.25
N ALA A 106 -8.01 -9.95 6.98
CA ALA A 106 -8.35 -11.20 6.33
C ALA A 106 -9.53 -11.00 5.39
N GLY A 107 -9.64 -11.86 4.39
CA GLY A 107 -10.66 -11.72 3.37
C GLY A 107 -10.57 -12.74 2.26
N THR A 108 -11.24 -12.41 1.16
CA THR A 108 -11.17 -13.14 -0.10
C THR A 108 -10.76 -12.20 -1.23
N LEU A 109 -10.17 -12.77 -2.27
CA LEU A 109 -9.80 -12.07 -3.49
C LEU A 109 -9.76 -13.04 -4.67
N GLN A 110 -9.78 -12.50 -5.88
CA GLN A 110 -9.55 -13.24 -7.11
C GLN A 110 -8.25 -12.78 -7.76
N PHE A 111 -7.62 -13.68 -8.52
CA PHE A 111 -6.47 -13.33 -9.34
C PHE A 111 -6.93 -12.49 -10.54
N GLY A 112 -6.16 -11.47 -10.92
CA GLY A 112 -6.52 -10.57 -12.01
C GLY A 112 -5.32 -10.09 -12.83
N CYS A 113 -5.59 -9.16 -13.75
CA CYS A 113 -4.63 -8.54 -14.68
C CYS A 113 -4.86 -7.03 -14.80
N ASN A 114 -4.89 -6.35 -13.65
CA ASN A 114 -5.41 -4.98 -13.57
C ASN A 114 -4.38 -3.88 -13.87
N ASP A 115 -3.11 -4.07 -13.48
CA ASP A 115 -2.09 -3.01 -13.57
C ASP A 115 -1.04 -3.27 -14.65
N VAL A 116 -0.76 -4.53 -14.99
CA VAL A 116 0.19 -4.91 -16.04
C VAL A 116 -0.56 -5.78 -17.06
N PRO A 117 -0.51 -5.47 -18.37
CA PRO A 117 -1.09 -6.36 -19.36
C PRO A 117 -0.45 -7.74 -19.23
N CYS A 118 -1.25 -8.72 -18.82
CA CYS A 118 -0.87 -10.12 -18.84
C CYS A 118 -0.75 -10.56 -20.29
N ASN A 119 0.34 -10.20 -20.96
CA ASN A 119 0.62 -10.67 -22.31
C ASN A 119 1.26 -12.06 -22.24
N PHE A 120 0.70 -12.95 -21.43
CA PHE A 120 1.18 -14.30 -21.14
C PHE A 120 0.03 -15.29 -21.28
N ASP A 121 -0.06 -15.93 -22.45
CA ASP A 121 -1.17 -16.79 -22.85
C ASP A 121 -1.47 -17.91 -21.84
N GLY A 122 -0.45 -18.45 -21.18
CA GLY A 122 -0.62 -19.50 -20.18
C GLY A 122 -1.36 -19.04 -18.92
N TYR A 123 -1.14 -17.81 -18.49
CA TYR A 123 -1.79 -17.25 -17.31
C TYR A 123 -3.21 -16.79 -17.62
N ASN A 124 -3.43 -16.17 -18.79
CA ASN A 124 -4.78 -15.82 -19.24
C ASN A 124 -5.66 -17.06 -19.42
N ALA A 125 -5.11 -18.13 -20.00
CA ALA A 125 -5.84 -19.40 -20.12
C ALA A 125 -6.15 -20.04 -18.75
N TRP A 126 -5.28 -19.82 -17.75
CA TRP A 126 -5.54 -20.26 -16.38
C TRP A 126 -6.61 -19.39 -15.69
N LEU A 127 -6.58 -18.06 -15.89
CA LEU A 127 -7.62 -17.15 -15.40
C LEU A 127 -9.00 -17.51 -15.95
N ASP A 128 -9.10 -17.87 -17.24
CA ASP A 128 -10.35 -18.32 -17.88
C ASP A 128 -10.80 -19.73 -17.43
N SER A 129 -9.98 -20.43 -16.64
CA SER A 129 -10.31 -21.75 -16.11
C SER A 129 -11.16 -21.64 -14.84
N LYS A 130 -11.79 -22.77 -14.44
CA LYS A 130 -12.52 -22.84 -13.17
C LYS A 130 -11.66 -22.48 -11.96
N ASP A 131 -10.35 -22.74 -12.03
CA ASP A 131 -9.40 -22.47 -10.95
C ASP A 131 -9.02 -20.97 -10.90
N GLY A 132 -9.09 -20.27 -12.04
CA GLY A 132 -8.82 -18.84 -12.12
C GLY A 132 -9.96 -17.97 -11.59
N ASP A 133 -11.20 -18.45 -11.71
CA ASP A 133 -12.45 -17.79 -11.28
C ASP A 133 -12.81 -18.07 -9.80
N GLU A 134 -11.93 -18.75 -9.03
CA GLU A 134 -12.16 -19.03 -7.61
C GLU A 134 -11.85 -17.83 -6.71
N ASP A 135 -12.63 -17.68 -5.64
CA ASP A 135 -12.32 -16.78 -4.54
C ASP A 135 -11.28 -17.43 -3.60
N TYR A 136 -10.11 -16.81 -3.51
CA TYR A 136 -9.02 -17.26 -2.68
C TYR A 136 -9.01 -16.55 -1.33
N THR A 137 -8.98 -17.33 -0.25
CA THR A 137 -8.84 -16.77 1.09
C THR A 137 -7.43 -16.25 1.33
N PHE A 138 -7.33 -15.17 2.12
CA PHE A 138 -6.05 -14.67 2.59
C PHE A 138 -6.16 -14.09 3.99
N TRP A 139 -5.04 -14.04 4.69
CA TRP A 139 -4.85 -13.24 5.89
C TRP A 139 -3.45 -12.64 5.89
N ASN A 140 -3.29 -11.51 6.56
CA ASN A 140 -1.98 -10.95 6.86
C ASN A 140 -1.91 -10.37 8.29
N LEU A 141 -0.69 -10.24 8.79
CA LEU A 141 -0.35 -9.52 9.99
C LEU A 141 0.86 -8.64 9.67
N GLN A 142 0.81 -7.38 10.12
CA GLN A 142 1.85 -6.39 9.91
C GLN A 142 2.22 -5.73 11.22
N GLU A 143 3.50 -5.56 11.44
CA GLU A 143 4.06 -4.83 12.57
C GLU A 143 4.92 -3.70 12.01
N ARG A 144 4.84 -2.52 12.60
CA ARG A 144 5.58 -1.36 12.09
C ARG A 144 6.12 -0.54 13.24
N ILE A 145 7.36 -0.09 13.11
CA ILE A 145 7.98 0.84 14.03
C ILE A 145 8.57 1.98 13.20
N VAL A 146 8.15 3.21 13.49
CA VAL A 146 8.66 4.41 12.84
C VAL A 146 9.07 5.45 13.88
N ALA A 147 10.08 6.22 13.53
CA ALA A 147 10.47 7.42 14.25
C ALA A 147 10.45 8.60 13.28
N GLY A 148 10.04 9.76 13.77
CA GLY A 148 9.86 10.90 12.90
C GLY A 148 9.86 12.21 13.64
N ALA A 149 9.51 13.26 12.91
CA ALA A 149 9.29 14.59 13.43
C ALA A 149 7.99 15.16 12.88
N GLU A 150 7.21 15.79 13.76
CA GLU A 150 6.04 16.59 13.43
C GLU A 150 6.25 18.04 13.88
N PHE A 151 5.91 18.97 13.01
CA PHE A 151 6.04 20.40 13.22
C PHE A 151 4.70 21.08 13.11
N ASN A 152 4.45 21.99 14.05
CA ASN A 152 3.28 22.86 14.05
C ASN A 152 3.64 24.19 13.38
N LEU A 153 3.07 24.42 12.20
CA LEU A 153 3.22 25.65 11.44
C LEU A 153 2.16 26.65 11.91
N GLY A 154 2.44 27.29 13.03
CA GLY A 154 1.46 28.11 13.75
C GLY A 154 0.32 27.27 14.34
N SER A 155 -0.83 27.91 14.58
CA SER A 155 -2.00 27.27 15.21
C SER A 155 -2.86 26.45 14.24
N HIS A 156 -2.57 26.47 12.94
CA HIS A 156 -3.52 26.04 11.90
C HIS A 156 -3.03 24.89 11.03
N LEU A 157 -1.72 24.62 10.99
CA LEU A 157 -1.16 23.63 10.08
C LEU A 157 -0.16 22.74 10.82
N PHE A 158 -0.09 21.49 10.40
CA PHE A 158 0.98 20.58 10.79
C PHE A 158 1.57 19.92 9.55
N LEU A 159 2.83 19.53 9.69
CA LEU A 159 3.61 18.77 8.72
C LEU A 159 4.46 17.78 9.51
N GLY A 160 4.50 16.54 9.08
CA GLY A 160 5.39 15.55 9.67
C GLY A 160 5.97 14.58 8.66
N ALA A 161 7.02 13.92 9.10
CA ALA A 161 7.73 12.90 8.35
C ALA A 161 8.21 11.81 9.31
N ALA A 162 8.14 10.56 8.87
CA ALA A 162 8.62 9.40 9.62
C ALA A 162 9.42 8.46 8.72
N GLY A 163 10.34 7.73 9.32
CA GLY A 163 11.02 6.61 8.70
C GLY A 163 11.13 5.44 9.66
N GLY A 164 11.17 4.22 9.14
CA GLY A 164 11.26 3.04 9.98
C GLY A 164 11.23 1.74 9.21
N ILE A 165 10.71 0.71 9.86
CA ILE A 165 10.65 -0.66 9.33
C ILE A 165 9.24 -1.21 9.54
N GLN A 166 8.75 -1.91 8.53
CA GLN A 166 7.53 -2.71 8.56
C GLN A 166 7.89 -4.18 8.38
N PHE A 167 7.38 -5.03 9.26
CA PHE A 167 7.40 -6.48 9.13
C PHE A 167 6.02 -6.93 8.68
N TYR A 168 5.97 -7.96 7.84
CA TYR A 168 4.71 -8.58 7.48
C TYR A 168 4.82 -10.09 7.39
N GLN A 169 3.68 -10.73 7.59
CA GLN A 169 3.46 -12.14 7.35
C GLN A 169 2.06 -12.32 6.77
N GLY A 170 1.94 -13.21 5.80
CA GLY A 170 0.70 -13.52 5.11
C GLY A 170 0.53 -15.02 4.89
N GLY A 171 -0.72 -15.42 4.67
CA GLY A 171 -1.07 -16.80 4.37
C GLY A 171 -2.48 -16.92 3.80
N GLY A 172 -2.91 -18.16 3.60
CA GLY A 172 -4.20 -18.50 3.00
C GLY A 172 -4.06 -19.22 1.67
N ASP A 173 -5.19 -19.47 1.03
CA ASP A 173 -5.25 -20.16 -0.26
C ASP A 173 -4.59 -19.33 -1.36
N TYR A 174 -4.69 -18.00 -1.27
CA TYR A 174 -4.04 -17.07 -2.20
C TYR A 174 -2.53 -17.27 -2.25
N GLU A 175 -1.84 -17.23 -1.10
CA GLU A 175 -0.38 -17.40 -1.05
C GLU A 175 0.03 -18.79 -1.54
N SER A 176 -0.73 -19.81 -1.17
CA SER A 176 -0.49 -21.18 -1.64
C SER A 176 -0.66 -21.33 -3.15
N LYS A 177 -1.64 -20.64 -3.74
CA LYS A 177 -1.87 -20.64 -5.19
C LYS A 177 -0.80 -19.85 -5.91
N ARG A 178 -0.42 -18.69 -5.38
CA ARG A 178 0.64 -17.82 -5.90
C ARG A 178 1.98 -18.56 -6.00
N GLU A 179 2.37 -19.33 -4.99
CA GLU A 179 3.56 -20.20 -5.03
C GLU A 179 3.44 -21.27 -6.14
N ARG A 180 2.28 -21.94 -6.26
CA ARG A 180 2.06 -22.95 -7.31
C ARG A 180 2.11 -22.39 -8.73
N LEU A 181 1.60 -21.18 -8.92
CA LEU A 181 1.62 -20.50 -10.22
C LEU A 181 3.04 -20.12 -10.62
N GLU A 182 3.89 -19.73 -9.66
CA GLU A 182 5.31 -19.49 -9.89
C GLU A 182 6.06 -20.79 -10.23
N ASP A 183 5.81 -21.88 -9.50
CA ASP A 183 6.37 -23.21 -9.81
C ASP A 183 6.00 -23.68 -11.23
N ALA A 184 4.77 -23.37 -11.66
CA ALA A 184 4.29 -23.64 -13.01
C ALA A 184 4.80 -22.63 -14.06
N ARG A 185 5.57 -21.62 -13.64
CA ARG A 185 6.10 -20.52 -14.47
C ARG A 185 5.02 -19.71 -15.18
N LEU A 186 3.87 -19.54 -14.52
CA LEU A 186 2.75 -18.73 -15.00
C LEU A 186 2.81 -17.30 -14.47
N VAL A 187 3.42 -17.08 -13.30
CA VAL A 187 3.60 -15.77 -12.67
C VAL A 187 5.02 -15.64 -12.14
N GLU A 188 5.45 -14.42 -11.84
CA GLU A 188 6.68 -14.14 -11.10
C GLU A 188 6.35 -13.51 -9.75
N ASN A 189 6.79 -14.14 -8.66
CA ASN A 189 6.52 -13.63 -7.33
C ASN A 189 7.55 -12.59 -6.93
N MET A 190 7.07 -11.38 -6.66
CA MET A 190 7.92 -10.26 -6.29
C MET A 190 8.41 -10.33 -4.84
N ASP A 191 7.71 -11.07 -4.01
CA ASP A 191 8.00 -11.16 -2.60
C ASP A 191 7.59 -12.49 -1.99
N GLU A 192 8.10 -12.71 -0.79
CA GLU A 192 7.79 -13.88 0.02
C GLU A 192 6.56 -13.62 0.89
N ARG A 193 5.97 -14.70 1.41
CA ARG A 193 4.87 -14.65 2.38
C ARG A 193 5.19 -13.88 3.67
N ALA A 194 6.46 -13.70 3.99
CA ALA A 194 6.90 -12.92 5.14
C ALA A 194 8.23 -12.23 4.83
N ASP A 195 8.31 -10.94 5.14
CA ASP A 195 9.52 -10.15 4.95
C ASP A 195 9.48 -8.89 5.83
N TRP A 196 10.54 -8.09 5.75
CA TRP A 196 10.59 -6.74 6.30
C TRP A 196 10.90 -5.72 5.21
N ARG A 197 10.39 -4.50 5.38
CA ARG A 197 10.53 -3.41 4.41
C ARG A 197 10.86 -2.10 5.12
N PRO A 198 11.89 -1.36 4.66
CA PRO A 198 12.02 0.04 5.03
C PRO A 198 10.75 0.79 4.65
N THR A 199 10.31 1.70 5.52
CA THR A 199 9.13 2.52 5.28
C THR A 199 9.41 3.98 5.58
N ALA A 200 8.76 4.87 4.84
CA ALA A 200 8.71 6.28 5.14
C ALA A 200 7.30 6.81 4.94
N SER A 201 6.91 7.78 5.75
CA SER A 201 5.63 8.48 5.62
C SER A 201 5.85 9.99 5.68
N LEU A 202 5.05 10.72 4.94
CA LEU A 202 4.93 12.17 4.99
C LEU A 202 3.47 12.51 5.20
N TRP A 203 3.17 13.46 6.07
CA TRP A 203 1.81 13.95 6.23
C TRP A 203 1.77 15.44 6.44
N PHE A 204 0.64 16.02 6.06
CA PHE A 204 0.36 17.41 6.32
C PHE A 204 -1.15 17.63 6.41
N GLY A 205 -1.53 18.71 7.06
CA GLY A 205 -2.92 19.15 6.98
C GLY A 205 -3.30 20.23 7.97
N PRO A 206 -4.57 20.68 7.90
CA PRO A 206 -5.07 21.74 8.74
C PRO A 206 -5.61 21.25 10.08
N ARG A 207 -5.43 22.09 11.10
CA ARG A 207 -6.23 22.11 12.32
C ARG A 207 -7.45 22.98 12.07
N LEU A 208 -8.63 22.40 12.23
CA LEU A 208 -9.91 23.08 12.04
C LEU A 208 -10.34 23.87 13.29
N GLY A 209 -9.52 23.86 14.35
CA GLY A 209 -9.78 24.48 15.64
C GLY A 209 -10.02 23.44 16.74
N GLU A 210 -9.95 23.88 17.99
CA GLU A 210 -10.03 23.00 19.18
C GLU A 210 -11.30 22.15 19.22
N SER A 211 -12.41 22.65 18.67
CA SER A 211 -13.71 21.96 18.66
C SER A 211 -14.02 21.19 17.38
N ALA A 212 -13.25 21.41 16.31
CA ALA A 212 -13.54 20.84 14.99
C ALA A 212 -12.54 19.76 14.55
N GLY A 213 -11.40 19.63 15.23
CA GLY A 213 -10.43 18.57 15.00
C GLY A 213 -9.39 18.90 13.93
N SER A 214 -8.90 17.88 13.24
CA SER A 214 -7.87 18.04 12.20
C SER A 214 -8.13 17.14 11.00
N LEU A 215 -7.63 17.56 9.84
CA LEU A 215 -7.56 16.76 8.63
C LEU A 215 -6.09 16.47 8.34
N ALA A 216 -5.76 15.24 8.01
CA ALA A 216 -4.42 14.84 7.60
C ALA A 216 -4.48 14.18 6.21
N ILE A 217 -3.53 14.54 5.37
CA ILE A 217 -3.21 13.81 4.15
C ILE A 217 -1.88 13.13 4.42
N GLU A 218 -1.86 11.81 4.35
CA GLU A 218 -0.65 10.99 4.56
C GLU A 218 -0.28 10.27 3.27
N TYR A 219 0.99 10.39 2.88
CA TYR A 219 1.61 9.62 1.82
C TYR A 219 2.68 8.72 2.43
N GLY A 220 2.47 7.41 2.34
CA GLY A 220 3.37 6.38 2.81
C GLY A 220 4.04 5.64 1.66
N VAL A 221 5.28 5.24 1.87
CA VAL A 221 6.02 4.35 0.97
C VAL A 221 6.65 3.21 1.75
N THR A 222 6.62 2.01 1.20
CA THR A 222 7.43 0.88 1.64
C THR A 222 8.32 0.40 0.50
N PHE A 223 9.59 0.21 0.81
CA PHE A 223 10.60 -0.19 -0.16
C PHE A 223 10.75 -1.71 -0.15
N ALA A 224 10.53 -2.33 -1.31
CA ALA A 224 10.74 -3.77 -1.49
C ALA A 224 12.13 -4.00 -2.14
N ASP A 225 13.15 -4.24 -1.31
CA ASP A 225 14.56 -4.33 -1.75
C ASP A 225 14.79 -5.40 -2.81
N LYS A 226 14.12 -6.56 -2.68
CA LYS A 226 14.25 -7.70 -3.61
C LYS A 226 13.81 -7.37 -5.04
N VAL A 227 12.84 -6.49 -5.20
CA VAL A 227 12.23 -6.14 -6.50
C VAL A 227 12.47 -4.69 -6.92
N LYS A 228 13.08 -3.88 -6.06
CA LYS A 228 13.36 -2.46 -6.28
C LYS A 228 12.10 -1.66 -6.64
N GLU A 229 10.97 -2.07 -6.07
CA GLU A 229 9.68 -1.44 -6.28
C GLU A 229 9.20 -0.72 -5.01
N TRP A 230 8.34 0.26 -5.23
CA TRP A 230 7.78 1.11 -4.19
C TRP A 230 6.30 0.79 -4.05
N ASN A 231 5.91 0.25 -2.91
CA ASN A 231 4.50 0.16 -2.55
C ASN A 231 4.11 1.47 -1.88
N THR A 232 3.06 2.09 -2.40
CA THR A 232 2.64 3.43 -1.97
C THR A 232 1.26 3.38 -1.34
N THR A 233 1.04 4.21 -0.33
CA THR A 233 -0.25 4.42 0.30
C THR A 233 -0.55 5.90 0.32
N LEU A 234 -1.79 6.26 0.01
CA LEU A 234 -2.31 7.63 0.17
C LEU A 234 -3.57 7.57 1.02
N GLY A 235 -3.58 8.32 2.11
CA GLY A 235 -4.69 8.38 3.06
C GLY A 235 -5.16 9.81 3.30
N ILE A 236 -6.47 9.97 3.48
CA ILE A 236 -7.09 11.21 3.98
C ILE A 236 -7.85 10.88 5.25
N SER A 237 -7.39 11.44 6.36
CA SER A 237 -7.89 11.17 7.70
C SER A 237 -8.54 12.40 8.31
N TYR A 238 -9.63 12.18 9.03
CA TYR A 238 -10.24 13.18 9.92
C TYR A 238 -10.10 12.72 11.36
N PHE A 239 -9.58 13.58 12.24
CA PHE A 239 -9.45 13.33 13.68
C PHE A 239 -10.31 14.30 14.48
N HIS A 240 -11.35 13.78 15.13
CA HIS A 240 -12.23 14.54 15.99
C HIS A 240 -11.59 14.74 17.39
N PRO A 241 -11.82 15.87 18.08
CA PRO A 241 -11.25 16.14 19.42
C PRO A 241 -11.61 15.10 20.50
N SER A 242 -12.70 14.35 20.32
CA SER A 242 -13.09 13.25 21.22
C SER A 242 -12.30 11.96 21.02
N GLY A 243 -11.31 11.98 20.13
CA GLY A 243 -10.45 10.85 19.77
C GLY A 243 -11.01 9.95 18.66
N PHE A 244 -12.28 10.11 18.27
CA PHE A 244 -12.81 9.40 17.10
C PHE A 244 -12.17 9.89 15.82
N HIS A 245 -11.88 8.98 14.91
CA HIS A 245 -11.31 9.32 13.62
C HIS A 245 -11.77 8.36 12.54
N GLY A 246 -11.63 8.80 11.30
CA GLY A 246 -11.91 7.98 10.13
C GLY A 246 -10.99 8.35 8.99
N THR A 247 -10.64 7.34 8.20
CA THR A 247 -9.73 7.49 7.06
C THR A 247 -10.30 6.81 5.83
N VAL A 248 -10.08 7.42 4.68
CA VAL A 248 -10.17 6.75 3.39
C VAL A 248 -8.78 6.66 2.82
N TYR A 249 -8.40 5.50 2.32
CA TYR A 249 -7.08 5.30 1.76
C TYR A 249 -7.08 4.37 0.56
N THR A 250 -5.97 4.45 -0.16
CA THR A 250 -5.64 3.59 -1.28
C THR A 250 -4.22 3.09 -1.09
N ASN A 251 -3.94 1.86 -1.52
CA ASN A 251 -2.59 1.32 -1.62
C ASN A 251 -2.46 0.48 -2.90
N THR A 252 -1.24 0.01 -3.17
CA THR A 252 -0.92 -0.78 -4.38
C THR A 252 -1.79 -2.04 -4.57
N ASN A 253 -2.29 -2.68 -3.50
CA ASN A 253 -3.05 -3.95 -3.61
C ASN A 253 -4.55 -3.79 -3.31
N THR A 254 -4.98 -2.61 -2.88
CA THR A 254 -6.38 -2.26 -2.67
C THR A 254 -6.65 -0.84 -3.12
N SER A 255 -7.47 -0.69 -4.15
CA SER A 255 -7.82 0.58 -4.77
C SER A 255 -8.47 1.55 -3.79
N PHE A 256 -9.37 1.09 -2.93
CA PHE A 256 -9.93 1.90 -1.84
C PHE A 256 -10.26 1.06 -0.62
N ALA A 257 -10.00 1.61 0.56
CA ALA A 257 -10.38 1.06 1.83
C ALA A 257 -10.76 2.19 2.80
N VAL A 258 -11.60 1.86 3.77
CA VAL A 258 -12.06 2.79 4.80
C VAL A 258 -11.66 2.29 6.17
N SER A 259 -11.29 3.20 7.06
CA SER A 259 -11.05 2.92 8.48
C SER A 259 -11.86 3.84 9.38
N LEU A 260 -12.22 3.31 10.54
CA LEU A 260 -12.83 4.04 11.64
C LEU A 260 -12.16 3.60 12.93
N GLY A 261 -11.82 4.57 13.77
CA GLY A 261 -11.04 4.28 14.96
C GLY A 261 -11.28 5.25 16.09
N LYS A 262 -10.65 4.93 17.22
CA LYS A 262 -10.65 5.77 18.41
C LYS A 262 -9.27 5.81 19.03
N SER A 263 -8.85 7.01 19.38
CA SER A 263 -7.62 7.28 20.10
C SER A 263 -7.87 7.73 21.53
N PHE A 264 -6.92 7.39 22.40
CA PHE A 264 -6.85 7.77 23.80
C PHE A 264 -5.52 8.48 24.03
N GLN A 265 -5.59 9.69 24.55
CA GLN A 265 -4.43 10.55 24.78
C GLN A 265 -4.14 10.68 26.28
N PHE A 266 -2.87 10.57 26.67
CA PHE A 266 -2.37 10.58 28.06
C PHE A 266 -1.11 11.44 28.22
#